data_AF-A0A2E0C4A8-F1
#
_entry.id   AF-A0A2E0C4A8-F1
#
_cell.length_a   1.000
_cell.length_b   1.000
_cell.length_c   1.000
_cell.angle_alpha   90.00
_cell.angle_beta   90.00
_cell.angle_gamma   90.00
#
_symmetry.space_group_name_H-M   'P 1'
#
loop_
_entity.id
_entity.type
_entity.pdbx_description
1 polymer ?
#
loop_
_entity_poly.entity_id
_entity_poly.type
_entity_poly.pdbx_seq_one_letter_code
_entity_poly.pdbx_strand_id
1 'polypeptide(L)' 'MEKIKLIWDFRGPVAKETAQHHLKHLQEFFKIENKTLISSGTESLSDLHTFTYVIVNKAELDFYKSSLRPHRGQLSE' A
#
# COMPACT_ATOMS: atom_id res chain seq x y z
N MET A 1 12.31 -11.75 -9.98
CA MET A 1 12.24 -11.35 -8.56
C MET A 1 10.78 -11.41 -8.13
N GLU A 2 10.46 -12.09 -7.04
CA GLU A 2 9.08 -12.16 -6.55
C GLU A 2 8.62 -10.79 -6.02
N LYS A 3 7.40 -10.37 -6.39
CA LYS A 3 6.80 -9.13 -5.91
C LYS A 3 5.71 -9.43 -4.90
N ILE A 4 5.46 -8.47 -4.02
CA ILE A 4 4.37 -8.56 -3.05
C ILE A 4 3.60 -7.24 -3.02
N LYS A 5 2.27 -7.36 -3.02
CA LYS A 5 1.31 -6.27 -2.87
C LYS A 5 0.96 -6.14 -1.41
N LEU A 6 1.32 -5.03 -0.79
CA LEU A 6 0.96 -4.66 0.58
C LEU A 6 -0.26 -3.75 0.54
N ILE A 7 -1.27 -4.02 1.36
CA ILE A 7 -2.60 -3.42 1.26
C ILE A 7 -3.05 -2.86 2.60
N TRP A 8 -3.65 -1.68 2.57
CA TRP A 8 -4.36 -1.05 3.69
C TRP A 8 -5.80 -0.78 3.30
N ASP A 9 -6.70 -1.45 4.00
CA ASP A 9 -8.15 -1.32 3.84
C ASP A 9 -8.72 -0.18 4.69
N PHE A 10 -9.53 0.68 4.07
CA PHE A 10 -10.28 1.74 4.73
C PHE A 10 -11.79 1.50 4.50
N ARG A 11 -12.59 1.74 5.54
CA ARG A 11 -14.04 1.53 5.49
C ARG A 11 -14.80 2.75 6.00
N GLY A 12 -16.00 2.95 5.46
CA GLY A 12 -16.88 4.06 5.78
C GLY A 12 -16.99 5.10 4.66
N PRO A 13 -17.81 6.15 4.88
CA PRO A 13 -18.17 7.12 3.84
C PRO A 13 -16.97 7.93 3.32
N VAL A 14 -15.89 8.04 4.10
CA VAL A 14 -14.66 8.77 3.74
C VAL A 14 -13.50 7.83 3.35
N ALA A 15 -13.78 6.54 3.11
CA ALA A 15 -12.76 5.54 2.81
C ALA A 15 -11.94 5.90 1.57
N LYS A 16 -12.59 6.43 0.53
CA LYS A 16 -11.93 6.82 -0.71
C LYS A 16 -10.91 7.93 -0.51
N GLU A 17 -11.30 9.01 0.16
CA GLU A 17 -10.43 10.15 0.46
C GLU A 17 -9.28 9.73 1.37
N THR A 18 -9.57 8.90 2.37
CA THR A 18 -8.57 8.36 3.30
C THR A 18 -7.53 7.52 2.56
N ALA A 19 -7.96 6.63 1.66
CA ALA A 19 -7.07 5.79 0.87
C ALA A 19 -6.16 6.61 -0.05
N GLN A 20 -6.70 7.66 -0.68
CA GLN A 20 -5.94 8.57 -1.54
C GLN A 20 -4.91 9.39 -0.76
N HIS A 21 -5.30 9.89 0.41
CA HIS A 21 -4.38 10.60 1.30
C HIS A 21 -3.26 9.68 1.80
N HIS A 22 -3.60 8.46 2.19
CA HIS A 22 -2.63 7.47 2.64
C HIS A 22 -1.67 7.04 1.52
N LEU A 23 -2.14 6.94 0.26
CA LEU A 23 -1.28 6.69 -0.90
C LEU A 23 -0.19 7.76 -1.05
N LYS A 24 -0.55 9.05 -0.86
CA LYS A 24 0.42 10.15 -0.93
C LYS A 24 1.53 9.99 0.12
N HIS A 25 1.16 9.67 1.36
CA HIS A 25 2.13 9.41 2.44
C HIS A 25 3.04 8.23 2.13
N LEU A 26 2.50 7.14 1.58
CA LEU A 26 3.32 6.00 1.15
C LEU A 26 4.32 6.42 0.08
N GLN A 27 3.88 7.14 -0.96
CA GLN A 27 4.79 7.62 -2.00
C GLN A 27 5.89 8.56 -1.46
N GLU A 28 5.57 9.41 -0.48
CA GLU A 28 6.54 10.24 0.22
C GLU A 28 7.53 9.41 1.03
N PHE A 29 7.06 8.39 1.77
CA PHE A 29 7.91 7.45 2.49
C PHE A 29 8.94 6.78 1.58
N PHE A 30 8.51 6.23 0.43
CA PHE A 30 9.44 5.57 -0.50
C PHE A 30 10.50 6.53 -1.06
N LYS A 31 10.15 7.82 -1.26
CA LYS A 31 11.10 8.85 -1.67
C LYS A 31 12.12 9.18 -0.56
N ILE A 32 11.65 9.36 0.67
CA ILE A 32 12.50 9.71 1.82
C ILE A 32 13.46 8.56 2.17
N GLU A 33 12.97 7.32 2.19
CA GLU A 33 13.75 6.13 2.50
C GLU A 33 14.62 5.66 1.32
N ASN A 34 14.54 6.34 0.17
CA ASN A 34 15.21 5.98 -1.09
C ASN A 34 14.99 4.50 -1.46
N LYS A 35 13.74 4.04 -1.33
CA LYS A 35 13.32 2.66 -1.61
C LYS A 35 12.63 2.56 -2.96
N THR A 36 12.77 1.42 -3.63
CA THR A 36 12.10 1.18 -4.91
C THR A 36 10.61 0.88 -4.69
N LEU A 37 9.76 1.75 -5.24
CA LEU A 37 8.33 1.52 -5.35
C LEU A 37 8.00 1.01 -6.76
N ILE A 38 7.57 -0.24 -6.90
CA ILE A 38 7.31 -0.84 -8.22
C ILE A 38 5.98 -0.32 -8.79
N SER A 39 4.95 -0.28 -7.94
CA SER A 39 3.64 0.26 -8.28
C SER A 39 2.91 0.66 -7.02
N SER A 40 1.96 1.57 -7.12
CA SER A 40 1.06 1.92 -6.01
C SER A 40 -0.26 2.44 -6.56
N GLY A 41 -1.31 2.40 -5.75
CA GLY A 41 -2.62 2.86 -6.19
C GLY A 41 -3.69 2.71 -5.12
N THR A 42 -4.88 3.21 -5.44
CA THR A 42 -6.10 3.00 -4.65
C THR A 42 -7.14 2.27 -5.49
N GLU A 43 -7.91 1.41 -4.86
CA GLU A 43 -8.98 0.66 -5.51
C GLU A 43 -10.21 0.64 -4.60
N SER A 44 -11.37 0.96 -5.18
CA SER A 44 -12.64 0.97 -4.45
C SER A 44 -13.40 -0.31 -4.76
N LEU A 45 -13.67 -1.11 -3.72
CA LEU A 45 -14.50 -2.31 -3.82
C LEU A 45 -15.99 -1.97 -3.71
N SER A 46 -16.32 -0.89 -3.01
CA SER A 46 -17.66 -0.28 -2.93
C SER A 46 -17.54 1.18 -2.47
N ASP A 47 -18.67 1.90 -2.41
CA ASP A 47 -18.72 3.28 -1.90
C ASP A 47 -18.25 3.39 -0.43
N LEU A 48 -18.32 2.30 0.33
CA LEU A 48 -17.95 2.25 1.75
C LEU A 48 -16.65 1.49 2.02
N HIS A 49 -15.94 1.04 0.97
CA HIS A 49 -14.69 0.30 1.13
C HIS A 49 -13.74 0.60 -0.02
N THR A 50 -12.68 1.32 0.31
CA THR A 50 -11.55 1.59 -0.58
C THR A 50 -10.28 1.15 0.11
N PHE A 51 -9.35 0.56 -0.64
CA PHE A 51 -8.03 0.24 -0.12
C PHE A 51 -6.96 0.99 -0.93
N THR A 52 -5.81 1.18 -0.30
CA THR A 52 -4.58 1.58 -0.98
C THR A 52 -3.58 0.44 -0.96
N TYR A 53 -2.69 0.40 -1.93
CA TYR A 53 -1.67 -0.62 -2.02
C TYR A 53 -0.34 -0.09 -2.55
N VAL A 54 0.72 -0.82 -2.22
CA VAL A 54 2.04 -0.71 -2.85
C VAL A 54 2.51 -2.08 -3.29
N ILE A 55 3.23 -2.15 -4.39
CA ILE A 55 3.91 -3.34 -4.87
C ILE A 55 5.41 -3.09 -4.71
N VAL A 56 6.07 -4.02 -4.03
CA VAL A 56 7.49 -3.97 -3.69
C VAL A 56 8.15 -5.32 -3.93
N ASN A 57 9.48 -5.35 -3.91
CA ASN A 57 10.23 -6.59 -3.95
C ASN A 57 10.00 -7.38 -2.64
N LYS A 58 9.64 -8.66 -2.75
CA LYS A 58 9.38 -9.53 -1.60
C LYS A 58 10.61 -9.72 -0.70
N ALA A 59 11.82 -9.55 -1.25
CA ALA A 59 13.08 -9.64 -0.51
C ALA A 59 13.18 -8.65 0.67
N GLU A 60 12.45 -7.54 0.63
CA GLU A 60 12.45 -6.51 1.68
C GLU A 60 11.16 -6.53 2.54
N LEU A 61 10.38 -7.62 2.46
CA LEU A 61 9.06 -7.70 3.10
C LEU A 61 9.11 -7.42 4.62
N ASP A 62 10.10 -7.95 5.34
CA ASP A 62 10.16 -7.80 6.79
C ASP A 62 10.40 -6.33 7.21
N PHE A 63 11.21 -5.60 6.44
CA PHE A 63 11.36 -4.15 6.61
C PHE A 63 10.02 -3.43 6.46
N TYR A 64 9.31 -3.67 5.36
CA TYR A 64 8.03 -3.00 5.12
C TYR A 64 6.94 -3.39 6.12
N LYS A 65 6.91 -4.64 6.60
CA LYS A 65 5.99 -5.07 7.67
C LYS A 65 6.24 -4.30 8.98
N SER A 66 7.51 -4.16 9.37
CA SER A 66 7.89 -3.45 10.60
C SER A 66 7.58 -1.96 10.50
N SER A 67 7.94 -1.34 9.37
CA SER A 67 7.86 0.11 9.18
C SER A 67 6.45 0.60 8.83
N LEU A 68 5.73 -0.10 7.95
CA LEU A 68 4.46 0.37 7.36
C LEU A 68 3.22 -0.35 7.88
N ARG A 69 3.37 -1.52 8.50
CA ARG A 69 2.29 -2.30 9.13
C ARG A 69 1.03 -2.44 8.25
N PRO A 70 1.14 -3.03 7.03
CA PRO A 70 -0.02 -3.28 6.18
C PRO A 70 -1.02 -4.22 6.85
N HIS A 71 -2.31 -4.06 6.51
CA HIS A 71 -3.37 -4.97 6.98
C HIS A 71 -3.21 -6.36 6.38
N ARG A 72 -2.78 -6.44 5.12
CA ARG A 72 -2.57 -7.71 4.40
C ARG A 72 -1.50 -7.62 3.32
N GLY A 73 -0.94 -8.77 2.95
CA GLY A 73 0.00 -8.92 1.84
C GLY A 73 -0.48 -10.00 0.88
N GLN A 74 -0.30 -9.78 -0.43
CA GLN A 74 -0.67 -10.72 -1.50
C GLN A 74 0.51 -10.87 -2.47
N LEU A 75 0.84 -12.09 -2.88
CA LEU A 75 1.83 -12.30 -3.94
C LEU A 75 1.38 -11.61 -5.23
N SER A 76 2.29 -10.90 -5.88
CA SER A 76 2.05 -10.19 -7.14
C SER A 76 3.00 -10.73 -8.20
N GLU A 77 2.47 -10.88 -9.42
CA GLU A 77 3.26 -11.25 -10.60
C GLU A 77 4.14 -10.09 -11.10
#